data_AF-A0A6V8MH69-F1
#
_entry.id   AF-A0A6V8MH69-F1
#
_cell.length_a   1.000
_cell.length_b   1.000
_cell.length_c   1.000
_cell.angle_alpha   90.00
_cell.angle_beta   90.00
_cell.angle_gamma   90.00
#
_symmetry.space_group_name_H-M   'P 1'
#
loop_
_entity.id
_entity.type
_entity.pdbx_description
1 polymer ?
#
loop_
_entity_poly.entity_id
_entity_poly.type
_entity_poly.pdbx_seq_one_letter_code
_entity_poly.pdbx_strand_id
1 'polypeptide(L)'
;MVKIIEQHVHLEFPLGHHLHCMVAQIPNRLRRNGHLYELTDAEEKWRQIKGILDLVVAAEGNLKRLHFLMFPECSIPVAHFDEMLQIIEKGFLHNTVTMFGLEQIPLEVYRRMLIRFHADNAEALSCVEHDLDSGDIQGMPVNWCAIVVKEATGRLRVFLEAKTHPFRGEEFLDKDHDLYRGRHFYLFRGEPACFNFMTLICLDYLYRDLYSSNIRQIIDHADRLFFTMRQSLDALFVIQCNPKPEHHAYREVLTGFYGEYLEDTPGVRETVTVFGNCSEETELEGAQCATQGCFGVSFVAISARHKLHKVQEAEFSSDDFGGAPVCRLRFGTGTRLYYFNLPLHHELDPRSSRIPLKVHSILQWSPEEGWHRLSGVAPLEFPHA
;
A
#
# COMPACT_ATOMS: atom_id res chain seq x y z
N MET A 1 11.99 0.34 18.71
CA MET A 1 11.38 1.48 17.98
C MET A 1 11.79 1.36 16.53
N VAL A 2 10.89 1.65 15.58
CA VAL A 2 11.14 1.41 14.15
C VAL A 2 12.02 2.54 13.59
N LYS A 3 12.92 2.23 12.68
CA LYS A 3 13.75 3.23 12.00
C LYS A 3 13.05 3.69 10.72
N ILE A 4 12.96 4.99 10.47
CA ILE A 4 12.57 5.48 9.15
C ILE A 4 13.86 5.68 8.34
N ILE A 5 13.97 4.96 7.22
CA ILE A 5 15.10 5.03 6.29
C ILE A 5 14.66 5.91 5.11
N GLU A 6 15.29 7.06 4.94
CA GLU A 6 15.03 7.96 3.82
C GLU A 6 15.72 7.44 2.55
N GLN A 7 14.97 7.38 1.44
CA GLN A 7 15.48 6.97 0.13
C GLN A 7 15.09 7.98 -0.93
N HIS A 8 16.08 8.64 -1.53
CA HIS A 8 15.85 9.55 -2.64
C HIS A 8 15.65 8.74 -3.92
N VAL A 9 14.55 8.98 -4.63
CA VAL A 9 14.21 8.29 -5.89
C VAL A 9 13.89 9.30 -6.98
N HIS A 10 14.36 9.05 -8.20
CA HIS A 10 14.18 9.99 -9.31
C HIS A 10 12.81 9.81 -9.98
N LEU A 11 11.82 10.59 -9.52
CA LEU A 11 10.43 10.61 -9.96
C LEU A 11 10.05 12.02 -10.44
N GLU A 12 9.93 12.17 -11.76
CA GLU A 12 9.51 13.41 -12.42
C GLU A 12 7.99 13.48 -12.54
N PHE A 13 7.30 13.42 -11.40
CA PHE A 13 5.85 13.57 -11.38
C PHE A 13 5.42 14.97 -11.83
N PRO A 14 4.30 15.07 -12.56
CA PRO A 14 3.84 16.35 -13.10
C PRO A 14 3.39 17.27 -11.95
N LEU A 15 4.07 18.40 -11.81
CA LEU A 15 3.74 19.42 -10.81
C LEU A 15 2.34 19.99 -11.07
N GLY A 16 1.53 20.11 -10.01
CA GLY A 16 0.18 20.69 -10.07
C GLY A 16 -0.87 19.83 -10.80
N HIS A 17 -0.53 18.60 -11.20
CA HIS A 17 -1.47 17.64 -11.76
C HIS A 17 -1.72 16.48 -10.81
N HIS A 18 -2.91 15.90 -10.86
CA HIS A 18 -3.20 14.71 -10.06
C HIS A 18 -2.33 13.53 -10.51
N LEU A 19 -1.91 12.73 -9.54
CA LEU A 19 -1.29 11.43 -9.81
C LEU A 19 -2.38 10.40 -9.99
N HIS A 20 -2.03 9.20 -10.43
CA HIS A 20 -3.00 8.12 -10.61
C HIS A 20 -2.55 6.86 -9.93
N CYS A 21 -3.49 6.20 -9.26
CA CYS A 21 -3.28 4.97 -8.53
C CYS A 21 -4.24 3.90 -9.06
N MET A 22 -3.74 2.67 -9.13
CA MET A 22 -4.55 1.47 -9.32
C MET A 22 -4.35 0.55 -8.12
N VAL A 23 -5.44 0.26 -7.41
CA VAL A 23 -5.48 -0.74 -6.34
C VAL A 23 -6.04 -2.03 -6.90
N ALA A 24 -5.27 -3.11 -6.79
CA ALA A 24 -5.68 -4.45 -7.13
C ALA A 24 -6.30 -5.16 -5.93
N GLN A 25 -7.62 -5.05 -5.77
CA GLN A 25 -8.35 -5.80 -4.75
C GLN A 25 -8.62 -7.21 -5.27
N ILE A 26 -7.66 -8.10 -5.07
CA ILE A 26 -7.67 -9.49 -5.57
C ILE A 26 -7.64 -10.50 -4.41
N PRO A 27 -8.16 -11.73 -4.59
CA PRO A 27 -8.30 -12.68 -3.49
C PRO A 27 -7.02 -13.46 -3.23
N ASN A 28 -6.72 -13.77 -1.97
CA ASN A 28 -5.64 -14.71 -1.65
C ASN A 28 -6.24 -16.03 -1.15
N ARG A 29 -5.66 -17.19 -1.51
CA ARG A 29 -6.02 -18.49 -0.91
C ARG A 29 -4.84 -19.03 -0.13
N LEU A 30 -4.72 -18.59 1.12
CA LEU A 30 -3.57 -18.83 1.98
C LEU A 30 -3.79 -20.05 2.86
N ARG A 31 -2.87 -21.00 2.77
CA ARG A 31 -2.79 -22.18 3.62
C ARG A 31 -1.53 -22.12 4.46
N ARG A 32 -1.59 -22.69 5.66
CA ARG A 32 -0.43 -22.86 6.52
C ARG A 32 0.36 -24.09 6.10
N ASN A 33 1.65 -23.90 5.83
CA ASN A 33 2.63 -24.96 5.63
C ASN A 33 3.72 -24.82 6.70
N GLY A 34 3.61 -25.61 7.77
CA GLY A 34 4.47 -25.46 8.96
C GLY A 34 4.26 -24.12 9.65
N HIS A 35 5.26 -23.23 9.54
CA HIS A 35 5.24 -21.88 10.14
C HIS A 35 4.97 -20.77 9.11
N LEU A 36 4.85 -21.10 7.82
CA LEU A 36 4.65 -20.13 6.74
C LEU A 36 3.21 -20.17 6.23
N TYR A 37 2.72 -19.02 5.77
CA TYR A 37 1.56 -18.96 4.87
C TYR A 37 2.02 -18.95 3.41
N GLU A 38 1.43 -19.85 2.62
CA GLU A 38 1.70 -20.05 1.19
C GLU A 38 0.38 -19.99 0.41
N LEU A 39 0.45 -19.55 -0.85
CA LEU A 39 -0.68 -19.55 -1.77
C LEU A 39 -0.93 -20.97 -2.27
N THR A 40 -2.17 -21.44 -2.11
CA THR A 40 -2.56 -22.79 -2.56
C THR A 40 -2.73 -22.90 -4.08
N ASP A 41 -2.95 -21.77 -4.75
CA ASP A 41 -3.28 -21.64 -6.15
C ASP A 41 -2.29 -20.71 -6.89
N ALA A 42 -1.00 -20.79 -6.53
CA ALA A 42 0.06 -19.90 -7.00
C ALA A 42 0.06 -19.60 -8.52
N GLU A 43 -0.10 -20.62 -9.36
CA GLU A 43 -0.12 -20.46 -10.83
C GLU A 43 -1.39 -19.77 -11.34
N GLU A 44 -2.56 -20.09 -10.76
CA GLU A 44 -3.81 -19.42 -11.11
C GLU A 44 -3.79 -17.96 -10.66
N LYS A 45 -3.29 -17.72 -9.45
CA LYS A 45 -3.06 -16.39 -8.89
C LYS A 45 -2.09 -15.60 -9.76
N TRP A 46 -0.98 -16.21 -10.19
CA TRP A 46 -0.02 -15.59 -11.09
C TRP A 46 -0.64 -15.22 -12.43
N ARG A 47 -1.46 -16.09 -13.04
CA ARG A 47 -2.20 -15.77 -14.27
C ARG A 47 -3.08 -14.53 -14.11
N GLN A 48 -3.77 -14.39 -12.97
CA GLN A 48 -4.58 -13.21 -12.68
C GLN A 48 -3.71 -11.95 -12.52
N ILE A 49 -2.59 -12.04 -11.80
CA ILE A 49 -1.62 -10.95 -11.61
C ILE A 49 -1.01 -10.52 -12.94
N LYS A 50 -0.56 -11.48 -13.74
CA LYS A 50 0.02 -11.24 -15.05
C LYS A 50 -0.96 -10.51 -15.97
N GLY A 51 -2.25 -10.83 -15.91
CA GLY A 51 -3.29 -10.05 -16.60
C GLY A 51 -3.34 -8.58 -16.19
N ILE A 52 -3.10 -8.26 -14.90
CA ILE A 52 -2.99 -6.87 -14.42
C ILE A 52 -1.74 -6.22 -14.99
N LEU A 53 -0.61 -6.91 -14.96
CA LEU A 53 0.65 -6.40 -15.50
C LEU A 53 0.53 -6.14 -17.01
N ASP A 54 -0.07 -7.06 -17.77
CA ASP A 54 -0.29 -6.95 -19.21
C ASP A 54 -1.16 -5.71 -19.54
N LEU A 55 -2.18 -5.39 -18.74
CA LEU A 55 -2.95 -4.14 -18.88
C LEU A 55 -2.09 -2.88 -18.68
N VAL A 56 -1.21 -2.89 -17.69
CA VAL A 56 -0.33 -1.75 -17.40
C VAL A 56 0.73 -1.59 -18.48
N VAL A 57 1.27 -2.69 -19.00
CA VAL A 57 2.21 -2.70 -20.13
C VAL A 57 1.54 -2.19 -21.41
N ALA A 58 0.31 -2.61 -21.69
CA ALA A 58 -0.45 -2.11 -22.84
C ALA A 58 -0.73 -0.61 -22.73
N ALA A 59 -0.88 -0.09 -21.50
CA ALA A 59 -0.99 1.33 -21.17
C ALA A 59 -2.09 2.07 -21.95
N GLU A 60 -3.16 1.37 -22.34
CA GLU A 60 -4.21 1.94 -23.19
C GLU A 60 -5.00 3.06 -22.49
N GLY A 61 -5.38 4.07 -23.28
CA GLY A 61 -6.22 5.17 -22.80
C GLY A 61 -5.58 5.99 -21.68
N ASN A 62 -6.20 5.98 -20.50
CA ASN A 62 -5.70 6.72 -19.33
C ASN A 62 -4.65 5.94 -18.53
N LEU A 63 -4.51 4.62 -18.72
CA LEU A 63 -3.55 3.81 -17.97
C LEU A 63 -2.09 4.21 -18.23
N LYS A 64 -1.79 4.87 -19.36
CA LYS A 64 -0.48 5.52 -19.59
C LYS A 64 -0.11 6.60 -18.57
N ARG A 65 -1.06 7.04 -17.74
CA ARG A 65 -0.85 7.99 -16.65
C ARG A 65 -0.77 7.32 -15.29
N LEU A 66 -0.74 5.99 -15.22
CA LEU A 66 -0.62 5.26 -13.96
C LEU A 66 0.73 5.61 -13.32
N HIS A 67 0.71 6.03 -12.05
CA HIS A 67 1.92 6.33 -11.28
C HIS A 67 2.13 5.29 -10.16
N PHE A 68 1.05 4.81 -9.55
CA PHE A 68 1.10 3.84 -8.46
C PHE A 68 0.27 2.60 -8.79
N LEU A 69 0.89 1.42 -8.72
CA LEU A 69 0.21 0.13 -8.78
C LEU A 69 0.38 -0.57 -7.43
N MET A 70 -0.74 -0.96 -6.83
CA MET A 70 -0.74 -1.55 -5.49
C MET A 70 -1.41 -2.91 -5.49
N PHE A 71 -0.68 -3.93 -5.04
CA PHE A 71 -1.20 -5.26 -4.78
C PHE A 71 -1.30 -5.53 -3.27
N PRO A 72 -2.21 -6.41 -2.82
CA PRO A 72 -2.40 -6.71 -1.41
C PRO A 72 -1.19 -7.40 -0.76
N GLU A 73 -1.19 -7.46 0.56
CA GLU A 73 -0.29 -8.30 1.36
C GLU A 73 -0.42 -9.78 0.94
N CYS A 74 0.68 -10.53 0.96
CA CYS A 74 0.72 -11.97 0.64
C CYS A 74 0.04 -12.37 -0.68
N SER A 75 0.12 -11.51 -1.71
CA SER A 75 -0.62 -11.73 -2.96
C SER A 75 0.23 -12.28 -4.09
N ILE A 76 1.55 -12.06 -4.07
CA ILE A 76 2.45 -12.49 -5.15
C ILE A 76 3.17 -13.78 -4.74
N PRO A 77 3.09 -14.86 -5.56
CA PRO A 77 3.90 -16.05 -5.32
C PRO A 77 5.39 -15.75 -5.46
N VAL A 78 6.21 -16.20 -4.51
CA VAL A 78 7.65 -15.90 -4.49
C VAL A 78 8.36 -16.46 -5.72
N ALA A 79 7.87 -17.58 -6.26
CA ALA A 79 8.40 -18.20 -7.47
C ALA A 79 8.35 -17.28 -8.70
N HIS A 80 7.40 -16.34 -8.76
CA HIS A 80 7.25 -15.40 -9.88
C HIS A 80 7.84 -14.01 -9.61
N PHE A 81 8.56 -13.82 -8.50
CA PHE A 81 9.14 -12.52 -8.16
C PHE A 81 10.04 -11.97 -9.27
N ASP A 82 10.91 -12.81 -9.84
CA ASP A 82 11.80 -12.40 -10.93
C ASP A 82 11.07 -12.11 -12.23
N GLU A 83 10.02 -12.88 -12.53
CA GLU A 83 9.17 -12.64 -13.70
C GLU A 83 8.45 -11.29 -13.57
N MET A 84 7.90 -11.00 -12.38
CA MET A 84 7.28 -9.71 -12.07
C MET A 84 8.25 -8.55 -12.25
N LEU A 85 9.47 -8.64 -11.72
CA LEU A 85 10.49 -7.60 -11.90
C LEU A 85 10.85 -7.40 -13.37
N GLN A 86 10.99 -8.49 -14.14
CA GLN A 86 11.30 -8.40 -15.57
C GLN A 86 10.17 -7.73 -16.38
N ILE A 87 8.91 -8.00 -16.05
CA ILE A 87 7.76 -7.37 -16.70
C ILE A 87 7.73 -5.86 -16.39
N ILE A 88 7.97 -5.47 -15.13
CA ILE A 88 8.03 -4.05 -14.75
C ILE A 88 9.21 -3.36 -15.45
N GLU A 89 10.40 -3.96 -15.41
CA GLU A 89 11.61 -3.42 -16.03
C GLU A 89 11.46 -3.18 -17.53
N LYS A 90 10.86 -4.14 -18.26
CA LYS A 90 10.77 -4.07 -19.72
C LYS A 90 9.52 -3.38 -20.23
N GLY A 91 8.40 -3.51 -19.52
CA GLY A 91 7.08 -3.17 -20.04
C GLY A 91 6.44 -1.92 -19.42
N PHE A 92 6.74 -1.57 -18.17
CA PHE A 92 6.09 -0.42 -17.52
C PHE A 92 6.64 0.90 -18.08
N LEU A 93 5.83 1.95 -18.06
CA LEU A 93 6.30 3.31 -18.31
C LEU A 93 7.23 3.77 -17.18
N HIS A 94 8.06 4.77 -17.44
CA HIS A 94 8.88 5.40 -16.40
C HIS A 94 8.00 6.20 -15.42
N ASN A 95 8.57 6.61 -14.29
CA ASN A 95 7.86 7.32 -13.23
C ASN A 95 6.70 6.50 -12.66
N THR A 96 6.95 5.22 -12.40
CA THR A 96 5.96 4.31 -11.79
C THR A 96 6.51 3.68 -10.53
N VAL A 97 5.64 3.50 -9.55
CA VAL A 97 5.91 2.76 -8.33
C VAL A 97 4.94 1.58 -8.24
N THR A 98 5.46 0.39 -8.02
CA THR A 98 4.67 -0.84 -7.84
C THR A 98 4.93 -1.40 -6.45
N MET A 99 3.88 -1.57 -5.64
CA MET A 99 3.95 -2.06 -4.27
C MET A 99 3.21 -3.39 -4.17
N PHE A 100 3.85 -4.43 -3.63
CA PHE A 100 3.22 -5.74 -3.56
C PHE A 100 3.75 -6.60 -2.43
N GLY A 101 2.85 -7.28 -1.71
CA GLY A 101 3.19 -8.26 -0.70
C GLY A 101 3.44 -9.64 -1.30
N LEU A 102 4.45 -10.34 -0.80
CA LEU A 102 4.82 -11.68 -1.25
C LEU A 102 4.43 -12.73 -0.21
N GLU A 103 4.41 -14.00 -0.62
CA GLU A 103 4.31 -15.12 0.33
C GLU A 103 5.40 -15.05 1.39
N GLN A 104 5.11 -15.64 2.55
CA GLN A 104 6.06 -15.64 3.65
C GLN A 104 7.27 -16.51 3.30
N ILE A 105 8.44 -16.03 3.69
CA ILE A 105 9.71 -16.74 3.52
C ILE A 105 10.48 -16.78 4.83
N PRO A 106 11.37 -17.75 5.04
CA PRO A 106 12.30 -17.72 6.17
C PRO A 106 13.21 -16.49 6.15
N LEU A 107 13.62 -15.99 7.33
CA LEU A 107 14.48 -14.82 7.49
C LEU A 107 15.81 -14.95 6.75
N GLU A 108 16.38 -16.14 6.70
CA GLU A 108 17.59 -16.39 5.90
C GLU A 108 17.39 -16.15 4.39
N VAL A 109 16.21 -16.44 3.85
CA VAL A 109 15.86 -16.16 2.45
C VAL A 109 15.66 -14.66 2.27
N TYR A 110 14.96 -14.00 3.19
CA TYR A 110 14.77 -12.55 3.16
C TYR A 110 16.10 -11.79 3.19
N ARG A 111 17.04 -12.21 4.05
CA ARG A 111 18.41 -11.69 4.07
C ARG A 111 19.11 -11.86 2.73
N ARG A 112 19.00 -13.03 2.08
CA ARG A 112 19.57 -13.24 0.73
C ARG A 112 18.96 -12.30 -0.30
N MET A 113 17.67 -11.99 -0.20
CA MET A 113 17.03 -11.00 -1.07
C MET A 113 17.56 -9.58 -0.82
N LEU A 114 17.74 -9.17 0.43
CA LEU A 114 18.35 -7.88 0.77
C LEU A 114 19.79 -7.76 0.23
N ILE A 115 20.58 -8.84 0.30
CA ILE A 115 21.93 -8.90 -0.29
C ILE A 115 21.87 -8.79 -1.82
N ARG A 116 20.93 -9.49 -2.46
CA ARG A 116 20.75 -9.43 -3.91
C ARG A 116 20.47 -8.00 -4.40
N PHE A 117 19.65 -7.25 -3.66
CA PHE A 117 19.31 -5.85 -3.97
C PHE A 117 20.04 -4.87 -3.05
N HIS A 118 21.28 -5.18 -2.65
CA HIS A 118 22.04 -4.42 -1.66
C HIS A 118 22.12 -2.92 -1.97
N ALA A 119 22.24 -2.54 -3.24
CA ALA A 119 22.34 -1.15 -3.66
C ALA A 119 21.18 -0.27 -3.17
N ASP A 120 19.99 -0.84 -2.99
CA ASP A 120 18.78 -0.15 -2.54
C ASP A 120 18.42 -0.50 -1.07
N ASN A 121 19.06 -1.52 -0.50
CA ASN A 121 18.65 -2.13 0.78
C ASN A 121 19.76 -2.23 1.85
N ALA A 122 20.91 -1.57 1.65
CA ALA A 122 22.05 -1.69 2.57
C ALA A 122 21.70 -1.39 4.05
N GLU A 123 20.90 -0.35 4.30
CA GLU A 123 20.48 0.00 5.67
C GLU A 123 19.48 -1.00 6.26
N ALA A 124 18.55 -1.49 5.44
CA ALA A 124 17.60 -2.55 5.85
C ALA A 124 18.35 -3.86 6.16
N LEU A 125 19.36 -4.21 5.36
CA LEU A 125 20.24 -5.33 5.60
C LEU A 125 20.98 -5.18 6.94
N SER A 126 21.53 -4.00 7.23
CA SER A 126 22.19 -3.73 8.49
C SER A 126 21.27 -3.94 9.71
N CYS A 127 19.99 -3.59 9.60
CA CYS A 127 19.00 -3.88 10.64
C CYS A 127 18.82 -5.40 10.85
N VAL A 128 18.70 -6.18 9.77
CA VAL A 128 18.55 -7.64 9.84
C VAL A 128 19.81 -8.31 10.40
N GLU A 129 21.00 -7.85 10.00
CA GLU A 129 22.28 -8.37 10.50
C GLU A 129 22.43 -8.14 12.00
N HIS A 130 22.03 -6.96 12.49
CA HIS A 130 22.03 -6.67 13.92
C HIS A 130 21.10 -7.60 14.72
N ASP A 131 19.91 -7.90 14.20
CA ASP A 131 18.99 -8.83 14.86
C ASP A 131 19.53 -10.28 14.82
N LEU A 132 20.15 -10.71 13.73
CA LEU A 132 20.75 -12.05 13.61
C LEU A 132 21.93 -12.27 14.56
N ASP A 133 22.69 -11.22 14.86
CA ASP A 133 23.76 -11.27 15.86
C ASP A 133 23.21 -11.47 17.29
N SER A 134 21.92 -11.22 17.51
CA SER A 134 21.28 -11.30 18.83
C SER A 134 20.67 -12.67 19.18
N GLY A 135 20.55 -13.59 18.22
CA GLY A 135 20.01 -14.94 18.48
C GLY A 135 19.79 -15.79 17.22
N ASP A 136 19.40 -17.06 17.45
CA ASP A 136 19.09 -18.00 16.36
C ASP A 136 17.65 -17.80 15.87
N ILE A 137 17.48 -16.86 14.94
CA ILE A 137 16.19 -16.47 14.36
C ILE A 137 16.10 -16.70 12.85
N GLN A 138 17.08 -17.40 12.27
CA GLN A 138 17.21 -17.54 10.80
C GLN A 138 16.00 -18.22 10.14
N GLY A 139 15.36 -19.14 10.86
CA GLY A 139 14.17 -19.85 10.41
C GLY A 139 12.85 -19.09 10.61
N MET A 140 12.86 -17.91 11.24
CA MET A 140 11.63 -17.17 11.52
C MET A 140 10.93 -16.78 10.21
N PRO A 141 9.62 -17.03 10.09
CA PRO A 141 8.80 -16.52 9.00
C PRO A 141 8.88 -15.00 8.87
N VAL A 142 9.00 -14.49 7.66
CA VAL A 142 8.96 -13.06 7.34
C VAL A 142 7.75 -12.79 6.47
N ASN A 143 6.85 -11.93 6.94
CA ASN A 143 5.84 -11.28 6.11
C ASN A 143 6.46 -9.99 5.55
N TRP A 144 6.48 -9.85 4.23
CA TRP A 144 7.29 -8.82 3.56
C TRP A 144 6.63 -8.35 2.26
N CYS A 145 7.11 -7.20 1.80
CA CYS A 145 6.71 -6.61 0.54
C CYS A 145 7.93 -6.11 -0.25
N ALA A 146 7.70 -5.89 -1.53
CA ALA A 146 8.61 -5.16 -2.40
C ALA A 146 7.96 -3.85 -2.86
N ILE A 147 8.75 -2.78 -2.81
CA ILE A 147 8.45 -1.49 -3.40
C ILE A 147 9.41 -1.32 -4.58
N VAL A 148 8.87 -1.39 -5.79
CA VAL A 148 9.64 -1.32 -7.03
C VAL A 148 9.42 0.03 -7.68
N VAL A 149 10.48 0.81 -7.82
CA VAL A 149 10.45 2.15 -8.41
C VAL A 149 11.12 2.11 -9.76
N LYS A 150 10.36 2.42 -10.82
CA LYS A 150 10.90 2.68 -12.16
C LYS A 150 11.07 4.17 -12.33
N GLU A 151 12.31 4.63 -12.12
CA GLU A 151 12.67 6.03 -12.14
C GLU A 151 12.49 6.66 -13.52
N ALA A 152 12.47 8.00 -13.60
CA ALA A 152 12.39 8.75 -14.86
C ALA A 152 13.51 8.37 -15.85
N THR A 153 14.67 7.98 -15.30
CA THR A 153 15.86 7.53 -16.04
C THR A 153 15.68 6.15 -16.69
N GLY A 154 14.61 5.43 -16.36
CA GLY A 154 14.39 4.04 -16.74
C GLY A 154 15.05 3.03 -15.79
N ARG A 155 15.86 3.48 -14.81
CA ARG A 155 16.44 2.60 -13.79
C ARG A 155 15.34 1.98 -12.93
N LEU A 156 15.39 0.66 -12.77
CA LEU A 156 14.57 -0.05 -11.80
C LEU A 156 15.30 -0.13 -10.46
N ARG A 157 14.61 0.22 -9.38
CA ARG A 157 15.08 0.10 -7.99
C ARG A 157 14.12 -0.75 -7.20
N VAL A 158 14.65 -1.59 -6.33
CA VAL A 158 13.87 -2.62 -5.61
C VAL A 158 14.16 -2.51 -4.12
N PHE A 159 13.16 -2.10 -3.36
CA PHE A 159 13.24 -1.95 -1.90
C PHE A 159 12.40 -3.02 -1.23
N LEU A 160 12.92 -3.63 -0.18
CA LEU A 160 12.29 -4.74 0.51
C LEU A 160 12.01 -4.36 1.97
N GLU A 161 10.77 -4.57 2.39
CA GLU A 161 10.31 -4.20 3.73
C GLU A 161 9.62 -5.40 4.39
N ALA A 162 10.08 -5.73 5.60
CA ALA A 162 9.44 -6.73 6.44
C ALA A 162 8.42 -6.05 7.35
N LYS A 163 7.26 -6.69 7.53
CA LYS A 163 6.20 -6.25 8.42
C LYS A 163 6.75 -6.11 9.83
N THR A 164 6.48 -4.98 10.46
CA THR A 164 7.06 -4.65 11.77
C THR A 164 6.28 -5.31 12.90
N HIS A 165 4.96 -5.44 12.74
CA HIS A 165 4.09 -6.02 13.75
C HIS A 165 3.09 -7.02 13.15
N PRO A 166 3.30 -8.32 13.43
CA PRO A 166 2.38 -9.38 13.06
C PRO A 166 0.99 -9.22 13.72
N PHE A 167 -0.04 -9.78 13.09
CA PHE A 167 -1.38 -9.86 13.66
C PHE A 167 -1.49 -10.97 14.69
N ARG A 168 -2.35 -10.82 15.70
CA ARG A 168 -2.74 -11.90 16.63
C ARG A 168 -3.37 -13.14 15.97
N GLY A 169 -3.86 -13.05 14.72
CA GLY A 169 -4.25 -14.24 13.95
C GLY A 169 -3.05 -14.97 13.33
N GLU A 170 -1.90 -14.31 13.26
CA GLU A 170 -0.60 -14.85 12.87
C GLU A 170 0.20 -15.34 14.11
N GLU A 171 -0.06 -14.79 15.32
CA GLU A 171 0.61 -15.13 16.59
C GLU A 171 -0.34 -15.82 17.61
N PHE A 172 -0.06 -17.06 18.03
CA PHE A 172 -0.90 -17.81 19.00
C PHE A 172 -0.26 -17.85 20.41
N LEU A 173 -1.09 -17.64 21.44
CA LEU A 173 -0.70 -17.56 22.87
C LEU A 173 0.04 -18.79 23.45
N ASP A 174 0.01 -19.93 22.77
CA ASP A 174 0.46 -21.21 23.34
C ASP A 174 1.70 -21.82 22.68
N LYS A 175 2.28 -21.26 21.60
CA LYS A 175 3.45 -21.89 20.93
C LYS A 175 4.32 -20.87 20.18
N ASP A 176 5.62 -20.94 20.44
CA ASP A 176 6.85 -20.56 19.69
C ASP A 176 6.73 -20.16 18.20
N HIS A 177 5.78 -19.32 17.79
CA HIS A 177 5.43 -19.06 16.38
C HIS A 177 5.33 -17.56 16.10
N ASP A 178 6.35 -16.81 16.49
CA ASP A 178 6.47 -15.39 16.16
C ASP A 178 6.96 -15.23 14.71
N LEU A 179 6.36 -14.28 13.97
CA LEU A 179 6.99 -13.81 12.72
C LEU A 179 8.17 -12.90 13.09
N TYR A 180 9.16 -12.82 12.20
CA TYR A 180 10.20 -11.81 12.28
C TYR A 180 9.58 -10.42 12.23
N ARG A 181 9.99 -9.55 13.16
CA ARG A 181 9.51 -8.17 13.27
C ARG A 181 10.50 -7.26 12.58
N GLY A 182 10.07 -6.71 11.44
CA GLY A 182 10.82 -5.68 10.72
C GLY A 182 11.20 -4.51 11.62
N ARG A 183 12.35 -3.90 11.32
CA ARG A 183 12.93 -2.81 12.13
C ARG A 183 12.88 -1.46 11.45
N HIS A 184 12.38 -1.38 10.23
CA HIS A 184 12.38 -0.16 9.45
C HIS A 184 11.11 0.06 8.64
N PHE A 185 10.90 1.32 8.29
CA PHE A 185 10.03 1.74 7.20
C PHE A 185 10.82 2.60 6.22
N TYR A 186 10.50 2.53 4.93
CA TYR A 186 11.05 3.46 3.95
C TYR A 186 10.22 4.74 3.85
N LEU A 187 10.91 5.89 3.88
CA LEU A 187 10.39 7.16 3.40
C LEU A 187 11.04 7.48 2.05
N PHE A 188 10.27 7.35 0.97
CA PHE A 188 10.74 7.68 -0.36
C PHE A 188 10.59 9.17 -0.61
N ARG A 189 11.69 9.82 -0.98
CA ARG A 189 11.73 11.23 -1.36
C ARG A 189 11.82 11.33 -2.87
N GLY A 190 10.68 11.59 -3.50
CA GLY A 190 10.58 11.74 -4.95
C GLY A 190 11.21 13.04 -5.41
N GLU A 191 12.30 12.97 -6.15
CA GLU A 191 12.99 14.13 -6.73
C GLU A 191 12.90 14.10 -8.26
N PRO A 192 12.74 15.25 -8.93
CA PRO A 192 12.70 16.61 -8.38
C PRO A 192 11.31 17.04 -7.91
N ALA A 193 10.27 16.20 -8.05
CA ALA A 193 8.87 16.56 -7.80
C ALA A 193 8.55 16.90 -6.33
N CYS A 194 9.44 16.57 -5.39
CA CYS A 194 9.26 16.71 -3.94
C CYS A 194 8.02 15.96 -3.42
N PHE A 195 7.68 14.82 -4.03
CA PHE A 195 6.57 13.96 -3.62
C PHE A 195 7.10 12.85 -2.71
N ASN A 196 6.77 12.90 -1.43
CA ASN A 196 7.22 11.96 -0.42
C ASN A 196 6.14 10.92 -0.12
N PHE A 197 6.53 9.65 -0.11
CA PHE A 197 5.58 8.58 0.20
C PHE A 197 6.20 7.43 1.01
N MET A 198 5.33 6.68 1.67
CA MET A 198 5.68 5.47 2.42
C MET A 198 4.74 4.33 2.05
N THR A 199 5.22 3.10 2.19
CA THR A 199 4.40 1.88 2.13
C THR A 199 4.45 1.20 3.48
N LEU A 200 3.35 0.59 3.93
CA LEU A 200 3.24 -0.16 5.18
C LEU A 200 2.47 -1.46 4.92
N ILE A 201 2.65 -2.45 5.80
CA ILE A 201 1.96 -3.73 5.71
C ILE A 201 0.90 -3.84 6.82
N CYS A 202 -0.37 -3.75 6.44
CA CYS A 202 -1.53 -4.09 7.27
C CYS A 202 -1.55 -3.42 8.65
N LEU A 203 -1.21 -4.18 9.70
CA LEU A 203 -1.19 -3.72 11.09
C LEU A 203 -0.08 -2.75 11.42
N ASP A 204 0.94 -2.63 10.58
CA ASP A 204 1.98 -1.61 10.75
C ASP A 204 1.36 -0.22 10.88
N TYR A 205 0.24 0.04 10.19
CA TYR A 205 -0.54 1.27 10.32
C TYR A 205 -1.23 1.40 11.68
N LEU A 206 -1.74 0.33 12.26
CA LEU A 206 -2.51 0.41 13.52
C LEU A 206 -1.66 0.23 14.78
N TYR A 207 -0.43 -0.25 14.64
CA TYR A 207 0.34 -0.70 15.79
C TYR A 207 0.64 0.45 16.75
N ARG A 208 0.29 0.18 18.01
CA ARG A 208 0.64 0.98 19.19
C ARG A 208 0.68 0.09 20.43
N ASP A 209 1.64 0.35 21.30
CA ASP A 209 1.71 -0.16 22.65
C ASP A 209 1.69 1.01 23.66
N LEU A 210 1.96 0.73 24.94
CA LEU A 210 1.97 1.75 26.00
C LEU A 210 3.05 2.83 25.81
N TYR A 211 4.08 2.56 25.01
CA TYR A 211 5.30 3.37 24.92
C TYR A 211 5.61 3.84 23.51
N SER A 212 5.02 3.23 22.48
CA SER A 212 5.35 3.48 21.09
C SER A 212 4.16 3.29 20.15
N SER A 213 4.13 4.07 19.07
CA SER A 213 3.21 3.88 17.95
C SER A 213 3.98 4.09 16.65
N ASN A 214 3.71 3.25 15.66
CA ASN A 214 4.30 3.38 14.34
C ASN A 214 3.84 4.68 13.66
N ILE A 215 2.54 4.98 13.74
CA ILE A 215 1.98 6.21 13.18
C ILE A 215 2.53 7.43 13.89
N ARG A 216 2.71 7.39 15.21
CA ARG A 216 3.34 8.52 15.91
C ARG A 216 4.76 8.80 15.39
N GLN A 217 5.55 7.76 15.15
CA GLN A 217 6.91 7.91 14.60
C GLN A 217 6.89 8.48 13.18
N ILE A 218 5.92 8.09 12.35
CA ILE A 218 5.72 8.64 11.00
C ILE A 218 5.37 10.13 11.08
N ILE A 219 4.43 10.50 11.95
CA ILE A 219 4.04 11.90 12.19
C ILE A 219 5.26 12.72 12.63
N ASP A 220 5.96 12.29 13.69
CA ASP A 220 7.10 13.02 14.23
C ASP A 220 8.22 13.18 13.17
N HIS A 221 8.42 12.19 12.29
CA HIS A 221 9.39 12.28 11.21
C HIS A 221 8.93 13.24 10.09
N ALA A 222 7.68 13.16 9.67
CA ALA A 222 7.11 14.06 8.67
C ALA A 222 7.10 15.52 9.16
N ASP A 223 6.86 15.76 10.45
CA ASP A 223 6.94 17.10 11.04
C ASP A 223 8.37 17.63 11.03
N ARG A 224 9.36 16.80 11.35
CA ARG A 224 10.78 17.18 11.19
C ARG A 224 11.07 17.58 9.75
N LEU A 225 10.59 16.80 8.77
CA LEU A 225 10.73 17.09 7.34
C LEU A 225 10.11 18.47 7.00
N PHE A 226 8.91 18.74 7.53
CA PHE A 226 8.20 19.99 7.27
C PHE A 226 8.92 21.19 7.88
N PHE A 227 9.35 21.11 9.14
CA PHE A 227 10.00 22.23 9.81
C PHE A 227 11.41 22.50 9.27
N THR A 228 12.12 21.49 8.76
CA THR A 228 13.47 21.66 8.20
C THR A 228 13.48 22.03 6.72
N MET A 229 12.61 21.42 5.91
CA MET A 229 12.67 21.51 4.45
C MET A 229 11.36 21.98 3.79
N ARG A 230 10.31 22.25 4.58
CA ARG A 230 8.96 22.58 4.06
C ARG A 230 8.39 21.51 3.14
N GLN A 231 8.75 20.26 3.40
CA GLN A 231 8.20 19.09 2.72
C GLN A 231 7.39 18.25 3.72
N SER A 232 6.26 17.73 3.28
CA SER A 232 5.35 16.86 4.05
C SER A 232 5.43 15.42 3.55
N LEU A 233 4.78 14.49 4.27
CA LEU A 233 4.38 13.21 3.70
C LEU A 233 3.17 13.45 2.78
N ASP A 234 3.26 13.07 1.51
CA ASP A 234 2.20 13.30 0.52
C ASP A 234 1.28 12.09 0.39
N ALA A 235 1.84 10.87 0.45
CA ALA A 235 1.04 9.65 0.38
C ALA A 235 1.53 8.54 1.31
N LEU A 236 0.58 7.80 1.86
CA LEU A 236 0.82 6.62 2.68
C LEU A 236 0.03 5.44 2.12
N PHE A 237 0.73 4.41 1.67
CA PHE A 237 0.12 3.21 1.10
C PHE A 237 0.15 2.08 2.11
N VAL A 238 -0.99 1.42 2.34
CA VAL A 238 -1.09 0.31 3.31
C VAL A 238 -1.62 -0.93 2.59
N ILE A 239 -0.75 -1.87 2.26
CA ILE A 239 -1.13 -3.14 1.63
C ILE A 239 -1.63 -4.12 2.69
N GLN A 240 -2.72 -4.84 2.43
CA GLN A 240 -3.39 -5.60 3.50
C GLN A 240 -3.97 -6.92 3.01
N CYS A 241 -3.96 -7.90 3.89
CA CYS A 241 -4.79 -9.09 3.84
C CYS A 241 -5.59 -9.15 5.15
N ASN A 242 -6.41 -8.12 5.38
CA ASN A 242 -7.09 -7.86 6.65
C ASN A 242 -8.54 -8.36 6.62
N PRO A 243 -8.94 -9.32 7.49
CA PRO A 243 -10.32 -9.81 7.59
C PRO A 243 -11.26 -8.88 8.38
N LYS A 244 -10.77 -7.70 8.83
CA LYS A 244 -11.56 -6.70 9.56
C LYS A 244 -11.21 -5.27 9.07
N PRO A 245 -11.43 -4.96 7.78
CA PRO A 245 -11.06 -3.65 7.20
C PRO A 245 -11.82 -2.48 7.84
N GLU A 246 -13.04 -2.73 8.34
CA GLU A 246 -13.89 -1.73 9.01
C GLU A 246 -13.77 -1.74 10.54
N HIS A 247 -12.72 -2.35 11.11
CA HIS A 247 -12.56 -2.39 12.57
C HIS A 247 -12.39 -0.97 13.15
N HIS A 248 -13.04 -0.69 14.29
CA HIS A 248 -13.03 0.64 14.92
C HIS A 248 -11.61 1.20 15.20
N ALA A 249 -10.61 0.34 15.38
CA ALA A 249 -9.21 0.76 15.54
C ALA A 249 -8.70 1.62 14.37
N TYR A 250 -9.12 1.34 13.12
CA TYR A 250 -8.80 2.19 11.98
C TYR A 250 -9.35 3.60 12.16
N ARG A 251 -10.58 3.72 12.70
CA ARG A 251 -11.17 5.02 13.01
C ARG A 251 -10.29 5.82 13.96
N GLU A 252 -9.88 5.19 15.05
CA GLU A 252 -9.12 5.87 16.10
C GLU A 252 -7.77 6.35 15.59
N VAL A 253 -7.06 5.50 14.85
CA VAL A 253 -5.74 5.84 14.31
C VAL A 253 -5.85 6.89 13.20
N LEU A 254 -6.81 6.77 12.27
CA LEU A 254 -7.07 7.78 11.26
C LEU A 254 -7.47 9.13 11.89
N THR A 255 -8.30 9.09 12.93
CA THR A 255 -8.68 10.30 13.68
C THR A 255 -7.47 10.93 14.36
N GLY A 256 -6.55 10.15 14.91
CA GLY A 256 -5.30 10.68 15.48
C GLY A 256 -4.33 11.22 14.43
N PHE A 257 -4.28 10.59 13.24
CA PHE A 257 -3.39 10.98 12.15
C PHE A 257 -3.86 12.25 11.42
N TYR A 258 -5.18 12.40 11.24
CA TYR A 258 -5.78 13.54 10.53
C TYR A 258 -6.45 14.58 11.43
N GLY A 259 -6.64 14.27 12.71
CA GLY A 259 -7.43 15.09 13.64
C GLY A 259 -6.68 16.25 14.27
N GLU A 260 -7.48 17.11 14.91
CA GLU A 260 -7.07 18.38 15.47
C GLU A 260 -6.17 18.24 16.73
N TYR A 261 -4.88 18.04 16.50
CA TYR A 261 -3.81 18.77 17.22
C TYR A 261 -3.37 19.93 16.32
N LEU A 262 -4.29 20.85 16.07
CA LEU A 262 -4.35 21.71 14.88
C LEU A 262 -3.23 22.73 14.64
N GLU A 263 -2.19 22.75 15.47
CA GLU A 263 -0.98 23.52 15.21
C GLU A 263 0.29 22.64 15.18
N ASP A 264 0.24 21.39 15.65
CA ASP A 264 1.44 20.63 16.03
C ASP A 264 1.93 19.61 14.98
N THR A 265 1.13 19.23 13.97
CA THR A 265 1.48 18.15 13.01
C THR A 265 1.38 18.52 11.51
N PRO A 266 2.01 19.63 11.08
CA PRO A 266 1.91 20.09 9.69
C PRO A 266 2.48 19.11 8.65
N GLY A 267 3.35 18.19 9.05
CA GLY A 267 4.04 17.25 8.17
C GLY A 267 3.13 16.18 7.55
N VAL A 268 1.97 15.90 8.13
CA VAL A 268 1.03 14.87 7.61
C VAL A 268 -0.33 15.42 7.19
N ARG A 269 -0.58 16.71 7.42
CA ARG A 269 -1.90 17.34 7.32
C ARG A 269 -2.65 17.07 6.01
N GLU A 270 -1.92 17.01 4.90
CA GLU A 270 -2.47 16.82 3.55
C GLU A 270 -2.19 15.42 2.97
N THR A 271 -1.67 14.49 3.78
CA THR A 271 -1.34 13.12 3.32
C THR A 271 -2.57 12.43 2.77
N VAL A 272 -2.44 11.76 1.62
CA VAL A 272 -3.45 10.82 1.13
C VAL A 272 -3.10 9.42 1.60
N THR A 273 -3.96 8.77 2.38
CA THR A 273 -3.74 7.38 2.80
C THR A 273 -4.56 6.42 1.94
N VAL A 274 -3.90 5.47 1.29
CA VAL A 274 -4.54 4.45 0.43
C VAL A 274 -4.40 3.08 1.08
N PHE A 275 -5.52 2.45 1.40
CA PHE A 275 -5.60 1.09 1.92
C PHE A 275 -6.00 0.15 0.78
N GLY A 276 -5.11 -0.78 0.44
CA GLY A 276 -5.34 -1.80 -0.58
C GLY A 276 -5.43 -3.17 0.07
N ASN A 277 -6.66 -3.66 0.24
CA ASN A 277 -6.95 -4.95 0.85
C ASN A 277 -7.18 -6.03 -0.22
N CYS A 278 -7.05 -7.30 0.16
CA CYS A 278 -7.51 -8.41 -0.66
C CYS A 278 -9.06 -8.42 -0.78
N SER A 279 -9.62 -9.13 -1.75
CA SER A 279 -11.08 -9.17 -1.97
C SER A 279 -11.82 -10.16 -1.07
N GLU A 280 -13.15 -10.11 -1.06
CA GLU A 280 -14.03 -11.00 -0.27
C GLU A 280 -13.89 -12.49 -0.59
N GLU A 281 -13.37 -12.84 -1.76
CA GLU A 281 -13.09 -14.22 -2.18
C GLU A 281 -11.81 -14.79 -1.51
N THR A 282 -11.17 -14.01 -0.63
CA THR A 282 -9.98 -14.44 0.11
C THR A 282 -10.32 -15.55 1.11
N GLU A 283 -9.51 -16.60 1.08
CA GLU A 283 -9.51 -17.70 2.03
C GLU A 283 -8.22 -17.68 2.84
N LEU A 284 -8.33 -17.68 4.17
CA LEU A 284 -7.18 -17.70 5.08
C LEU A 284 -7.37 -18.82 6.11
N GLU A 285 -6.54 -19.86 6.02
CA GLU A 285 -6.58 -20.99 6.95
C GLU A 285 -6.38 -20.50 8.40
N GLY A 286 -7.26 -20.93 9.32
CA GLY A 286 -7.19 -20.56 10.73
C GLY A 286 -7.90 -19.25 11.09
N ALA A 287 -8.31 -18.43 10.12
CA ALA A 287 -9.17 -17.27 10.36
C ALA A 287 -10.65 -17.66 10.25
N GLN A 288 -11.38 -17.61 11.37
CA GLN A 288 -12.84 -17.78 11.34
C GLN A 288 -13.51 -16.50 10.84
N CYS A 289 -13.81 -16.46 9.54
CA CYS A 289 -14.72 -15.49 8.97
C CYS A 289 -16.16 -15.90 9.19
N ALA A 290 -16.73 -15.45 10.31
CA ALA A 290 -18.09 -15.82 10.71
C ALA A 290 -19.19 -15.16 9.84
N THR A 291 -18.86 -14.20 8.98
CA THR A 291 -19.83 -13.42 8.19
C THR A 291 -19.34 -13.12 6.78
N GLN A 292 -20.27 -12.98 5.82
CA GLN A 292 -20.00 -12.35 4.51
C GLN A 292 -19.39 -10.95 4.71
N GLY A 293 -18.43 -10.55 3.87
CA GLY A 293 -17.81 -9.22 3.91
C GLY A 293 -16.61 -9.04 4.86
N CYS A 294 -15.90 -10.12 5.22
CA CYS A 294 -14.69 -10.01 6.02
C CYS A 294 -13.53 -9.28 5.31
N PHE A 295 -13.39 -9.47 4.01
CA PHE A 295 -12.31 -8.89 3.22
C PHE A 295 -12.90 -7.89 2.20
N GLY A 296 -12.03 -7.29 1.41
CA GLY A 296 -12.36 -6.20 0.50
C GLY A 296 -12.31 -4.86 1.21
N VAL A 297 -13.15 -3.93 0.75
CA VAL A 297 -13.27 -2.59 1.34
C VAL A 297 -11.94 -1.84 1.35
N SER A 298 -11.15 -1.98 0.28
CA SER A 298 -10.07 -1.04 0.02
C SER A 298 -10.61 0.39 0.07
N PHE A 299 -9.83 1.36 0.53
CA PHE A 299 -10.32 2.72 0.64
C PHE A 299 -9.22 3.77 0.59
N VAL A 300 -9.61 5.00 0.29
CA VAL A 300 -8.75 6.18 0.30
C VAL A 300 -9.26 7.11 1.39
N ALA A 301 -8.40 7.50 2.31
CA ALA A 301 -8.68 8.50 3.34
C ALA A 301 -7.88 9.78 3.06
N ILE A 302 -8.56 10.92 3.19
CA ILE A 302 -7.98 12.25 3.06
C ILE A 302 -8.52 13.15 4.16
N SER A 303 -7.82 14.23 4.48
CA SER A 303 -8.29 15.24 5.43
C SER A 303 -9.70 15.75 5.08
N ALA A 304 -10.58 15.92 6.06
CA ALA A 304 -11.92 16.47 5.87
C ALA A 304 -11.94 17.91 5.31
N ARG A 305 -10.78 18.58 5.27
CA ARG A 305 -10.61 19.86 4.58
C ARG A 305 -10.73 19.73 3.06
N HIS A 306 -10.48 18.54 2.52
CA HIS A 306 -10.75 18.22 1.13
C HIS A 306 -12.24 17.96 0.92
N LYS A 307 -12.83 18.61 -0.08
CA LYS A 307 -14.21 18.34 -0.46
C LYS A 307 -14.30 17.04 -1.26
N LEU A 308 -14.79 15.98 -0.63
CA LEU A 308 -15.21 14.76 -1.32
C LEU A 308 -16.70 14.84 -1.66
N HIS A 309 -17.06 14.57 -2.91
CA HIS A 309 -18.47 14.49 -3.29
C HIS A 309 -19.15 13.32 -2.60
N LYS A 310 -20.36 13.54 -2.10
CA LYS A 310 -21.20 12.47 -1.56
C LYS A 310 -21.69 11.57 -2.69
N VAL A 311 -21.05 10.41 -2.85
CA VAL A 311 -21.37 9.39 -3.84
C VAL A 311 -21.77 8.10 -3.13
N GLN A 312 -22.79 7.42 -3.65
CA GLN A 312 -23.29 6.14 -3.14
C GLN A 312 -23.58 5.25 -4.36
N GLU A 313 -22.55 4.59 -4.87
CA GLU A 313 -22.65 3.62 -5.97
C GLU A 313 -22.44 2.20 -5.43
N ALA A 314 -22.77 1.18 -6.22
CA ALA A 314 -22.60 -0.21 -5.81
C ALA A 314 -21.12 -0.59 -5.58
N GLU A 315 -20.22 -0.09 -6.43
CA GLU A 315 -18.80 -0.45 -6.41
C GLU A 315 -17.94 0.51 -5.57
N PHE A 316 -18.46 1.69 -5.23
CA PHE A 316 -17.78 2.63 -4.34
C PHE A 316 -18.74 3.64 -3.72
N SER A 317 -18.39 4.12 -2.54
CA SER A 317 -19.16 5.13 -1.80
C SER A 317 -18.22 6.08 -1.09
N SER A 318 -18.67 7.30 -0.82
CA SER A 318 -17.95 8.23 0.04
C SER A 318 -18.66 8.40 1.38
N ASP A 319 -17.90 8.49 2.46
CA ASP A 319 -18.41 8.80 3.80
C ASP A 319 -17.45 9.71 4.58
N ASP A 320 -17.88 10.17 5.76
CA ASP A 320 -17.10 10.98 6.70
C ASP A 320 -16.53 10.15 7.87
N PHE A 321 -16.45 8.82 7.67
CA PHE A 321 -15.98 7.87 8.67
C PHE A 321 -16.67 8.02 10.06
N GLY A 322 -17.97 8.39 10.05
CA GLY A 322 -18.74 8.65 11.26
C GLY A 322 -18.33 9.95 11.95
N GLY A 323 -18.27 11.04 11.18
CA GLY A 323 -17.91 12.38 11.65
C GLY A 323 -16.46 12.54 12.12
N ALA A 324 -15.55 11.70 11.64
CA ALA A 324 -14.12 11.83 11.90
C ALA A 324 -13.55 13.01 11.08
N PRO A 325 -12.35 13.52 11.40
CA PRO A 325 -11.69 14.60 10.66
C PRO A 325 -11.14 14.15 9.28
N VAL A 326 -11.76 13.14 8.68
CA VAL A 326 -11.40 12.56 7.39
C VAL A 326 -12.62 12.44 6.49
N CYS A 327 -12.38 12.50 5.18
CA CYS A 327 -13.29 11.98 4.18
C CYS A 327 -12.72 10.68 3.63
N ARG A 328 -13.58 9.69 3.39
CA ARG A 328 -13.20 8.38 2.86
C ARG A 328 -13.91 8.10 1.55
N LEU A 329 -13.16 7.67 0.54
CA LEU A 329 -13.68 6.95 -0.61
C LEU A 329 -13.49 5.45 -0.37
N ARG A 330 -14.59 4.75 -0.15
CA ARG A 330 -14.65 3.32 0.20
C ARG A 330 -15.04 2.51 -1.02
N PHE A 331 -14.28 1.48 -1.35
CA PHE A 331 -14.58 0.55 -2.43
C PHE A 331 -15.44 -0.63 -1.97
N GLY A 332 -16.03 -1.35 -2.93
CA GLY A 332 -16.80 -2.57 -2.69
C GLY A 332 -15.94 -3.73 -2.16
N THR A 333 -16.55 -4.90 -1.98
CA THR A 333 -15.89 -6.09 -1.43
C THR A 333 -15.34 -7.04 -2.50
N GLY A 334 -15.91 -7.02 -3.70
CA GLY A 334 -15.59 -7.96 -4.78
C GLY A 334 -14.18 -7.83 -5.35
N THR A 335 -13.78 -8.83 -6.13
CA THR A 335 -12.52 -8.83 -6.87
C THR A 335 -12.56 -7.79 -7.99
N ARG A 336 -11.75 -6.72 -7.84
CA ARG A 336 -11.79 -5.53 -8.68
C ARG A 336 -10.41 -4.87 -8.79
N LEU A 337 -10.20 -4.18 -9.92
CA LEU A 337 -9.18 -3.14 -10.02
C LEU A 337 -9.86 -1.76 -9.94
N TYR A 338 -9.41 -0.92 -9.02
CA TYR A 338 -9.90 0.45 -8.89
C TYR A 338 -8.82 1.42 -9.38
N TYR A 339 -9.08 2.09 -10.51
CA TYR A 339 -8.19 3.10 -11.07
C TYR A 339 -8.77 4.50 -10.83
N PHE A 340 -8.03 5.33 -10.09
CA PHE A 340 -8.46 6.65 -9.63
C PHE A 340 -7.30 7.64 -9.59
N ASN A 341 -7.60 8.93 -9.48
CA ASN A 341 -6.57 9.95 -9.29
C ASN A 341 -6.26 10.18 -7.81
N LEU A 342 -5.05 10.57 -7.47
CA LEU A 342 -4.66 11.07 -6.14
C LEU A 342 -4.63 12.60 -6.19
N PRO A 343 -5.39 13.30 -5.31
CA PRO A 343 -5.31 14.75 -5.23
C PRO A 343 -3.93 15.14 -4.69
N LEU A 344 -3.30 16.13 -5.32
CA LEU A 344 -2.14 16.82 -4.75
C LEU A 344 -2.64 18.11 -4.10
N HIS A 345 -2.34 18.30 -2.82
CA HIS A 345 -2.61 19.57 -2.16
C HIS A 345 -1.34 20.43 -2.16
N HIS A 346 -1.41 21.61 -2.78
CA HIS A 346 -0.39 22.64 -2.60
C HIS A 346 -1.04 23.89 -2.02
N GLU A 347 -0.70 24.21 -0.77
CA GLU A 347 -1.26 25.32 0.03
C GLU A 347 -1.05 26.70 -0.62
N LEU A 348 -0.12 26.80 -1.59
CA LEU A 348 0.24 28.06 -2.27
C LEU A 348 -0.85 28.60 -3.21
N ASP A 349 -1.87 27.83 -3.57
CA ASP A 349 -3.02 28.37 -4.31
C ASP A 349 -4.36 27.89 -3.71
N PRO A 350 -5.09 28.75 -2.97
CA PRO A 350 -6.41 28.43 -2.41
C PRO A 350 -7.49 28.17 -3.48
N ARG A 351 -7.20 28.38 -4.78
CA ARG A 351 -8.05 27.97 -5.90
C ARG A 351 -7.65 26.61 -6.51
N SER A 352 -6.44 26.13 -6.24
CA SER A 352 -5.93 24.83 -6.71
C SER A 352 -6.39 23.63 -5.87
N SER A 353 -6.89 23.88 -4.65
CA SER A 353 -7.38 22.88 -3.68
C SER A 353 -8.68 22.13 -4.08
N ARG A 354 -9.04 22.15 -5.37
CA ARG A 354 -10.35 21.74 -5.89
C ARG A 354 -10.34 20.50 -6.76
N ILE A 355 -9.22 19.78 -6.92
CA ILE A 355 -9.22 18.57 -7.76
C ILE A 355 -9.91 17.45 -6.98
N PRO A 356 -11.12 17.00 -7.39
CA PRO A 356 -11.84 15.98 -6.66
C PRO A 356 -11.14 14.63 -6.84
N LEU A 357 -11.17 13.82 -5.78
CA LEU A 357 -10.89 12.39 -5.87
C LEU A 357 -11.95 11.75 -6.78
N LYS A 358 -11.52 11.10 -7.85
CA LYS A 358 -12.32 10.58 -8.95
C LYS A 358 -11.89 9.16 -9.29
N VAL A 359 -12.86 8.26 -9.27
CA VAL A 359 -12.71 6.92 -9.86
C VAL A 359 -12.86 7.03 -11.38
N HIS A 360 -11.83 6.64 -12.11
CA HIS A 360 -11.79 6.70 -13.58
C HIS A 360 -12.27 5.41 -14.22
N SER A 361 -11.94 4.27 -13.63
CA SER A 361 -12.33 2.95 -14.14
C SER A 361 -12.37 1.93 -13.01
N ILE A 362 -13.28 0.98 -13.14
CA ILE A 362 -13.36 -0.21 -12.31
C ILE A 362 -13.33 -1.40 -13.26
N LEU A 363 -12.40 -2.33 -13.03
CA LEU A 363 -12.28 -3.54 -13.84
C LEU A 363 -12.63 -4.77 -13.00
N GLN A 364 -13.22 -5.77 -13.65
CA GLN A 364 -13.54 -7.06 -13.05
C GLN A 364 -12.79 -8.19 -13.77
N TRP A 365 -12.51 -9.26 -13.04
CA TRP A 365 -11.83 -10.43 -13.57
C TRP A 365 -12.83 -11.46 -14.10
N SER A 366 -12.58 -11.99 -15.29
CA SER A 366 -13.21 -13.20 -15.82
C SER A 366 -12.12 -14.19 -16.24
N PRO A 367 -12.23 -15.49 -15.92
CA PRO A 367 -11.27 -16.49 -16.40
C PRO A 367 -11.17 -16.60 -17.93
N GLU A 368 -12.23 -16.23 -18.65
CA GLU A 368 -12.30 -16.33 -20.13
C GLU A 368 -11.81 -15.05 -20.82
N GLU A 369 -12.19 -13.88 -20.30
CA GLU A 369 -11.92 -12.57 -20.92
C GLU A 369 -10.76 -11.81 -20.26
N GLY A 370 -10.25 -12.31 -19.14
CA GLY A 370 -9.30 -11.60 -18.30
C GLY A 370 -9.93 -10.37 -17.62
N TRP A 371 -9.12 -9.33 -17.43
CA TRP A 371 -9.57 -8.08 -16.83
C TRP A 371 -10.27 -7.20 -17.86
N HIS A 372 -11.53 -6.88 -17.60
CA HIS A 372 -12.34 -6.03 -18.46
C HIS A 372 -13.08 -4.98 -17.64
N ARG A 373 -13.40 -3.85 -18.28
CA ARG A 373 -14.05 -2.73 -17.61
C ARG A 373 -15.50 -3.07 -17.27
N LEU A 374 -15.92 -2.73 -16.05
CA LEU A 374 -17.30 -2.91 -15.61
C LEU A 374 -18.21 -1.91 -16.34
N SER A 375 -19.21 -2.43 -17.05
CA SER A 375 -20.17 -1.64 -17.83
C SER A 375 -21.06 -0.80 -16.91
N GLY A 376 -21.22 0.49 -17.20
CA GLY A 376 -22.11 1.39 -16.44
C GLY A 376 -21.43 2.30 -15.41
N VAL A 377 -20.13 2.11 -15.14
CA VAL A 377 -19.33 3.10 -14.38
C VAL A 377 -18.91 4.21 -15.34
N ALA A 378 -19.81 5.16 -15.60
CA ALA A 378 -19.46 6.37 -16.32
C ALA A 378 -18.36 7.10 -15.54
N PRO A 379 -17.32 7.64 -16.21
CA PRO A 379 -16.43 8.57 -15.54
C PRO A 379 -17.30 9.71 -15.01
N LEU A 380 -17.30 9.96 -13.70
CA LEU A 380 -17.99 11.13 -13.14
C LEU A 380 -17.34 12.39 -13.74
N GLU A 381 -17.89 12.93 -14.82
CA GLU A 381 -17.50 14.22 -15.36
C GLU A 381 -18.02 15.29 -14.41
N PHE A 382 -17.10 15.82 -13.59
CA PHE A 382 -17.40 16.93 -12.73
C PHE A 382 -17.43 18.20 -13.61
N PRO A 383 -18.54 18.96 -13.66
CA PRO A 383 -18.53 20.26 -14.28
C PRO A 383 -17.51 21.14 -13.55
N HIS A 384 -16.64 21.81 -14.31
CA HIS A 384 -15.70 22.80 -13.79
C HIS A 384 -16.48 23.84 -12.94
N ALA A 385 -16.12 23.97 -11.67
CA ALA A 385 -16.75 24.90 -10.72
C ALA A 385 -15.83 26.07 -10.34
#